data_AF-A0A2R6NC38-F1
#
_entry.id   AF-A0A2R6NC38-F1
#
_cell.length_a   1.000
_cell.length_b   1.000
_cell.length_c   1.000
_cell.angle_alpha   90.00
_cell.angle_beta   90.00
_cell.angle_gamma   90.00
#
_symmetry.space_group_name_H-M   'P 1'
#
loop_
_entity.id
_entity.type
_entity.pdbx_description
1 polymer ?
#
loop_
_entity_poly.entity_id
_entity_poly.type
_entity_poly.pdbx_seq_one_letter_code
_entity_poly.pdbx_strand_id
1 'polypeptide(L)' 'MSGTVAEQLIDDHLVEGEMEPGEEIALDIDQTLTQDATGTMVMLEL' A
#
# COMPACT_ATOMS: atom_id res chain seq x y z
N MET A 1 14.79 13.80 -8.84
CA MET A 1 13.85 13.22 -7.88
C MET A 1 13.66 14.24 -6.79
N SER A 2 12.44 14.77 -6.68
CA SER A 2 12.06 15.82 -5.72
C SER A 2 10.89 15.28 -4.93
N GLY A 3 10.96 15.40 -3.60
CA GLY A 3 9.99 14.80 -2.68
C GLY A 3 10.69 14.03 -1.57
N THR A 4 9.95 13.70 -0.53
CA THR A 4 10.36 12.83 0.57
C THR A 4 10.54 11.39 0.08
N VAL A 5 11.13 10.55 0.92
CA VAL A 5 11.23 9.10 0.63
C VAL A 5 9.85 8.46 0.54
N ALA A 6 8.90 8.91 1.36
CA ALA A 6 7.53 8.39 1.32
C ALA A 6 6.84 8.68 -0.02
N GLU A 7 6.95 9.91 -0.53
CA GLU A 7 6.38 10.28 -1.83
C GLU A 7 6.99 9.46 -2.97
N GLN A 8 8.30 9.21 -2.93
CA GLN A 8 8.97 8.37 -3.93
C GLN A 8 8.50 6.92 -3.87
N LEU A 9 8.37 6.34 -2.67
CA LEU A 9 7.86 4.98 -2.50
C LEU A 9 6.41 4.84 -2.98
N ILE A 10 5.55 5.82 -2.72
CA ILE A 10 4.16 5.80 -3.19
C ILE A 10 4.12 5.89 -4.72
N ASP A 11 4.90 6.78 -5.33
CA ASP A 11 5.00 6.93 -6.79
C ASP A 11 5.47 5.64 -7.47
N ASP A 12 6.50 4.99 -6.92
CA ASP A 12 7.06 3.75 -7.46
C ASP A 12 6.07 2.56 -7.44
N HIS A 13 5.07 2.57 -6.53
CA HIS A 13 4.10 1.47 -6.35
C HIS A 13 2.67 1.87 -6.74
N LEU A 14 2.45 3.06 -7.33
CA LEU A 14 1.12 3.54 -7.71
C LEU A 14 0.57 2.75 -8.90
N VAL A 15 -0.59 2.13 -8.72
CA VAL A 15 -1.29 1.37 -9.76
C VAL A 15 -2.45 2.17 -10.35
N GLU A 16 -3.23 2.85 -9.49
CA GLU A 16 -4.39 3.67 -9.89
C GLU A 16 -4.57 4.87 -8.95
N GLY A 17 -5.15 5.96 -9.47
CA GLY A 17 -5.42 7.20 -8.72
C GLY A 17 -4.37 8.30 -8.93
N GLU A 18 -4.54 9.41 -8.22
CA GLU A 18 -3.64 10.57 -8.24
C GLU A 18 -3.10 10.83 -6.82
N MET A 19 -1.82 11.22 -6.67
CA MET A 19 -1.21 11.53 -5.38
C MET A 19 -1.65 12.91 -4.84
N GLU A 20 -2.96 13.13 -4.75
CA GLU A 20 -3.57 14.34 -4.21
C GLU A 20 -4.12 14.08 -2.78
N PRO A 21 -3.88 14.98 -1.81
CA PRO A 21 -4.33 14.76 -0.44
C PRO A 21 -5.85 14.58 -0.30
N GLY A 22 -6.26 13.44 0.25
CA GLY A 22 -7.67 13.11 0.48
C GLY A 22 -8.30 12.29 -0.65
N GLU A 23 -7.57 12.04 -1.73
CA GLU A 23 -8.00 11.12 -2.78
C GLU A 23 -7.60 9.67 -2.48
N GLU A 24 -8.35 8.74 -3.04
CA GLU A 24 -8.08 7.31 -2.93
C GLU A 24 -7.09 6.89 -4.03
N ILE A 25 -6.15 6.02 -3.66
CA ILE A 25 -5.16 5.44 -4.56
C ILE A 25 -5.08 3.93 -4.37
N ALA A 26 -4.72 3.21 -5.43
CA ALA A 26 -4.37 1.81 -5.38
C ALA A 26 -2.84 1.67 -5.46
N LEU A 27 -2.27 0.89 -4.54
CA LEU A 27 -0.84 0.60 -4.50
C LEU A 27 -0.60 -0.89 -4.72
N ASP A 28 0.47 -1.21 -5.45
CA ASP A 28 1.00 -2.57 -5.50
C ASP A 28 1.70 -2.88 -4.19
N ILE A 29 1.45 -4.05 -3.62
CA ILE A 29 1.97 -4.45 -2.31
C ILE A 29 2.95 -5.60 -2.52
N ASP A 30 4.24 -5.33 -2.34
CA ASP A 30 5.27 -6.35 -2.54
C ASP A 30 5.15 -7.50 -1.54
N GLN A 31 4.81 -7.17 -0.29
CA GLN A 31 4.83 -8.10 0.83
C GLN A 31 3.76 -7.75 1.85
N THR A 32 3.09 -8.80 2.34
CA THR A 32 2.17 -8.72 3.47
C THR A 32 2.72 -9.54 4.62
N LEU A 33 2.83 -8.96 5.82
CA LEU A 33 3.15 -9.69 7.04
C LEU A 33 1.89 -9.84 7.89
N THR A 34 1.41 -11.08 8.03
CA THR A 34 0.24 -11.40 8.86
C THR A 34 0.67 -11.88 10.25
N GLN A 35 0.07 -11.37 11.33
CA GLN A 35 0.40 -11.77 12.70
C GLN A 35 -0.87 -11.95 13.55
N ASP A 36 -0.76 -12.71 14.65
CA ASP A 36 -1.79 -12.91 15.68
C ASP A 36 -3.20 -13.21 15.13
N ALA A 37 -4.24 -12.71 15.81
CA ALA A 37 -5.65 -12.95 15.48
C ALA A 37 -6.09 -12.28 14.16
N THR A 38 -5.44 -11.19 13.73
CA THR A 38 -5.73 -10.56 12.43
C THR A 38 -5.23 -11.43 11.28
N GLY A 39 -4.08 -12.10 11.44
CA GLY A 39 -3.58 -13.07 10.47
C GLY A 39 -4.47 -14.30 10.31
N THR A 40 -5.05 -14.82 11.40
CA THR A 40 -5.96 -15.99 11.34
C THR A 40 -7.18 -15.72 10.48
N MET A 41 -7.79 -14.52 10.58
CA MET A 41 -8.95 -14.14 9.76
C MET A 41 -8.55 -13.98 8.29
N VAL A 42 -7.44 -13.28 8.01
CA VAL A 42 -6.95 -13.05 6.64
C VAL A 42 -6.63 -14.37 5.94
N MET A 43 -6.06 -15.36 6.63
CA MET A 43 -5.73 -16.67 6.05
C MET A 43 -6.96 -17.53 5.68
N LEU A 44 -8.15 -17.23 6.20
CA LEU A 44 -9.39 -17.88 5.78
C LEU A 44 -9.97 -17.29 4.49
N GLU A 45 -9.51 -16.10 4.10
CA GLU A 45 -9.99 -15.35 2.92
C GLU A 45 -9.06 -15.48 1.70
N LEU A 46 -7.94 -16.19 1.81
CA LEU A 46 -7.02 -16.52 0.70
C LEU A 46 -7.42 -17.83 0.00
#